data_AF-A0A847FGV1-F1
#
_entry.id   AF-A0A847FGV1-F1
#
_cell.length_a   1.000
_cell.length_b   1.000
_cell.length_c   1.000
_cell.angle_alpha   90.00
_cell.angle_beta   90.00
_cell.angle_gamma   90.00
#
_symmetry.space_group_name_H-M   'P 1'
#
loop_
_entity.id
_entity.type
_entity.pdbx_description
1 polymer ?
#
loop_
_entity_poly.entity_id
_entity_poly.type
_entity_poly.pdbx_seq_one_letter_code
_entity_poly.pdbx_strand_id
1 'polypeptide(L)'
;MKKFIAALSLCRRRAAALVFPVVLLLSAAGAYAEEKQWSGKYDGVTWENDLNWSPPSAPSASDDARVDTDGADAAVRESFNLKSLTVGGHTAAMVTVWNSADGTLRPENSSVPALYIRKGGSAVLRGARVITLTGSFKSSEETLPAEPGFTFEAK
;
A
#
# COMPACT_ATOMS: atom_id res chain seq x y z
N MET A 1 -1.08 -5.59 -87.71
CA MET A 1 -1.44 -6.91 -87.13
C MET A 1 -1.55 -6.77 -85.61
N LYS A 2 -2.72 -7.11 -85.03
CA LYS A 2 -2.98 -7.49 -83.62
C LYS A 2 -2.42 -6.53 -82.53
N LYS A 3 -3.23 -5.91 -81.65
CA LYS A 3 -4.17 -6.56 -80.71
C LYS A 3 -5.23 -5.56 -80.20
N PHE A 4 -6.46 -6.07 -80.09
CA PHE A 4 -7.58 -5.57 -79.28
C PHE A 4 -7.21 -5.56 -77.78
N ILE A 5 -7.66 -4.56 -77.01
CA ILE A 5 -8.37 -4.73 -75.72
C ILE A 5 -9.32 -3.54 -75.52
N ALA A 6 -10.60 -3.82 -75.30
CA ALA A 6 -11.67 -2.87 -75.05
C ALA A 6 -11.54 -2.19 -73.68
N ALA A 7 -11.77 -0.88 -73.64
CA ALA A 7 -11.77 -0.08 -72.42
C ALA A 7 -13.20 0.10 -71.87
N LEU A 8 -13.33 -0.24 -70.59
CA LEU A 8 -14.27 0.28 -69.59
C LEU A 8 -15.77 0.19 -69.88
N SER A 9 -16.41 -0.77 -69.20
CA SER A 9 -17.66 -0.46 -68.48
C SER A 9 -17.68 -1.23 -67.16
N LEU A 10 -17.89 -0.51 -66.06
CA LEU A 10 -18.84 -0.80 -64.96
C LEU A 10 -18.48 0.15 -63.81
N CYS A 11 -19.22 1.25 -63.65
CA CYS A 11 -20.46 1.32 -62.86
C CYS A 11 -20.18 1.60 -61.37
N ARG A 12 -20.54 2.83 -61.00
CA ARG A 12 -20.69 3.38 -59.64
C ARG A 12 -21.16 2.35 -58.61
N ARG A 13 -20.63 2.45 -57.39
CA ARG A 13 -21.44 2.66 -56.17
C ARG A 13 -20.56 3.09 -55.01
N ARG A 14 -20.90 4.26 -54.47
CA ARG A 14 -20.40 4.82 -53.22
C ARG A 14 -20.91 3.93 -52.07
N ALA A 15 -20.03 3.42 -51.23
CA ALA A 15 -20.40 2.94 -49.90
C ALA A 15 -19.58 3.75 -48.90
N ALA A 16 -20.28 4.64 -48.19
CA ALA A 16 -19.71 5.52 -47.19
C ALA A 16 -19.14 4.70 -46.02
N ALA A 17 -17.86 4.89 -45.72
CA ALA A 17 -17.24 4.34 -44.53
C ALA A 17 -17.76 5.11 -43.31
N LEU A 18 -18.68 4.49 -42.56
CA LEU A 18 -19.11 4.94 -41.24
C LEU A 18 -17.98 4.62 -40.26
N VAL A 19 -17.07 5.57 -40.03
CA VAL A 19 -16.05 5.48 -38.99
C VAL A 19 -16.74 5.80 -37.66
N PHE A 20 -17.07 4.76 -36.88
CA PHE A 20 -17.47 4.91 -35.49
C PHE A 20 -16.23 5.26 -34.65
N PRO A 21 -16.16 6.43 -34.00
CA PRO A 21 -15.14 6.66 -32.99
C PRO A 21 -15.56 5.90 -31.73
N VAL A 22 -14.92 4.75 -31.46
CA VAL A 22 -14.97 4.11 -30.14
C VAL A 22 -14.26 5.05 -29.18
N VAL A 23 -15.05 5.80 -28.42
CA VAL A 23 -14.56 6.62 -27.31
C VAL A 23 -14.01 5.67 -26.25
N LEU A 24 -12.68 5.60 -26.15
CA LEU A 24 -11.97 4.91 -25.09
C LEU A 24 -12.20 5.70 -23.79
N LEU A 25 -13.18 5.27 -22.99
CA LEU A 25 -13.34 5.69 -21.60
C LEU A 25 -12.15 5.14 -20.80
N LEU A 26 -11.02 5.87 -20.84
CA LEU A 26 -9.97 5.73 -19.84
C LEU A 26 -10.54 6.21 -18.52
N SER A 27 -11.13 5.30 -17.76
CA SER A 27 -11.33 5.48 -16.32
C SER A 27 -9.95 5.59 -15.70
N ALA A 28 -9.47 6.83 -15.55
CA ALA A 28 -8.44 7.17 -14.59
C ALA A 28 -9.00 6.84 -13.21
N ALA A 29 -8.84 5.58 -12.79
CA ALA A 29 -8.98 5.22 -11.41
C ALA A 29 -7.96 6.10 -10.66
N GLY A 30 -8.46 7.09 -9.93
CA GLY A 30 -7.64 7.80 -8.97
C GLY A 30 -6.99 6.75 -8.08
N ALA A 31 -5.67 6.76 -8.00
CA ALA A 31 -4.93 5.96 -7.04
C ALA A 31 -5.28 6.48 -5.65
N TYR A 32 -6.42 6.02 -5.11
CA TYR A 32 -6.66 6.09 -3.69
C TYR A 32 -5.56 5.25 -3.03
N ALA A 33 -4.85 5.80 -2.07
CA ALA A 33 -3.91 5.05 -1.25
C ALA A 33 -4.62 3.78 -0.77
N GLU A 34 -4.10 2.61 -1.15
CA GLU A 34 -4.73 1.34 -0.84
C GLU A 34 -4.36 0.99 0.60
N GLU A 35 -5.37 0.85 1.48
CA GLU A 35 -5.12 0.33 2.82
C GLU A 35 -4.68 -1.13 2.67
N LYS A 36 -3.48 -1.44 3.16
CA LYS A 36 -2.97 -2.81 3.28
C LYS A 36 -3.19 -3.28 4.70
N GLN A 37 -4.13 -4.18 4.87
CA GLN A 37 -4.51 -4.73 6.16
C GLN A 37 -3.72 -6.02 6.43
N TRP A 38 -3.03 -6.08 7.57
CA TRP A 38 -2.44 -7.31 8.08
C TRP A 38 -3.54 -8.32 8.33
N SER A 39 -3.33 -9.53 7.85
CA SER A 39 -4.21 -10.67 8.04
C SER A 39 -3.52 -11.83 8.75
N GLY A 40 -2.17 -11.89 8.68
CA GLY A 40 -1.36 -12.95 9.28
C GLY A 40 -1.69 -14.36 8.77
N LYS A 41 -2.38 -14.49 7.63
CA LYS A 41 -2.93 -15.77 7.16
C LYS A 41 -1.89 -16.78 6.67
N TYR A 42 -0.68 -16.34 6.32
CA TYR A 42 0.36 -17.23 5.81
C TYR A 42 1.17 -17.85 6.94
N ASP A 43 1.98 -17.05 7.64
CA ASP A 43 2.81 -17.50 8.76
C ASP A 43 2.57 -16.68 10.04
N GLY A 44 1.71 -15.66 9.96
CA GLY A 44 1.36 -14.79 11.09
C GLY A 44 2.47 -13.85 11.54
N VAL A 45 3.63 -13.85 10.86
CA VAL A 45 4.84 -13.19 11.37
C VAL A 45 5.58 -12.37 10.30
N THR A 46 5.83 -12.91 9.10
CA THR A 46 6.76 -12.27 8.15
C THR A 46 6.12 -11.08 7.44
N TRP A 47 6.59 -9.86 7.73
CA TRP A 47 6.06 -8.62 7.15
C TRP A 47 6.10 -8.62 5.63
N GLU A 48 7.19 -9.11 5.04
CA GLU A 48 7.45 -9.05 3.60
C GLU A 48 6.64 -10.09 2.82
N ASN A 49 5.93 -11.00 3.49
CA ASN A 49 5.14 -12.01 2.81
C ASN A 49 3.79 -11.45 2.37
N ASP A 50 3.60 -11.35 1.06
CA ASP A 50 2.38 -10.83 0.42
C ASP A 50 1.09 -11.49 0.93
N LEU A 51 1.14 -12.78 1.27
CA LEU A 51 -0.03 -13.54 1.73
C LEU A 51 -0.41 -13.25 3.18
N ASN A 52 0.43 -12.54 3.94
CA ASN A 52 0.03 -11.98 5.23
C ASN A 52 -0.79 -10.70 5.09
N TRP A 53 -0.90 -10.10 3.91
CA TRP A 53 -1.62 -8.86 3.67
C TRP A 53 -2.94 -9.06 2.90
N SER A 54 -3.87 -8.13 3.10
CA SER A 54 -5.11 -8.05 2.37
C SER A 54 -5.29 -6.62 1.83
N PRO A 55 -5.43 -6.45 0.50
CA PRO A 55 -5.26 -7.47 -0.56
C PRO A 55 -3.81 -8.02 -0.64
N PRO A 56 -3.59 -9.22 -1.21
CA PRO A 56 -2.27 -9.87 -1.19
C PRO A 56 -1.19 -9.05 -1.90
N SER A 57 -0.28 -8.49 -1.10
CA SER A 57 0.92 -7.73 -1.47
C SER A 57 1.41 -7.04 -0.20
N ALA A 58 2.71 -7.10 0.10
CA ALA A 58 3.30 -6.27 1.14
C ALA A 58 3.07 -4.76 0.84
N PRO A 59 2.93 -3.91 1.88
CA PRO A 59 2.76 -2.47 1.72
C PRO A 59 3.98 -1.82 1.07
N SER A 60 3.69 -0.89 0.18
CA SER A 60 4.65 -0.05 -0.54
C SER A 60 4.52 1.42 -0.14
N ALA A 61 5.33 2.28 -0.77
CA ALA A 61 5.42 3.70 -0.41
C ALA A 61 4.11 4.50 -0.59
N SER A 62 3.16 3.99 -1.39
CA SER A 62 1.84 4.60 -1.57
C SER A 62 0.79 4.17 -0.55
N ASP A 63 1.11 3.16 0.26
CA ASP A 63 0.09 2.39 0.97
C ASP A 63 0.02 2.80 2.44
N ASP A 64 -1.19 2.75 2.98
CA ASP A 64 -1.46 2.89 4.40
C ASP A 64 -1.50 1.48 5.01
N ALA A 65 -0.52 1.12 5.84
CA ALA A 65 -0.43 -0.21 6.45
C ALA A 65 -1.18 -0.23 7.79
N ARG A 66 -1.95 -1.29 8.02
CA ARG A 66 -2.73 -1.46 9.24
C ARG A 66 -2.54 -2.83 9.86
N VAL A 67 -2.16 -2.86 11.14
CA VAL A 67 -1.92 -4.08 11.92
C VAL A 67 -2.78 -4.04 13.18
N ASP A 68 -4.01 -4.51 13.09
CA ASP A 68 -4.98 -4.51 14.20
C ASP A 68 -5.71 -5.86 14.39
N THR A 69 -5.16 -6.92 13.78
CA THR A 69 -5.63 -8.29 14.00
C THR A 69 -5.26 -8.77 15.40
N ASP A 70 -6.17 -9.51 16.03
CA ASP A 70 -5.99 -10.08 17.36
C ASP A 70 -4.72 -10.91 17.48
N GLY A 71 -3.83 -10.47 18.37
CA GLY A 71 -2.57 -11.17 18.65
C GLY A 71 -1.54 -11.06 17.53
N ALA A 72 -1.65 -10.06 16.64
CA ALA A 72 -0.67 -9.85 15.58
C ALA A 72 0.74 -9.65 16.15
N ASP A 73 1.72 -10.34 15.56
CA ASP A 73 3.15 -10.19 15.86
C ASP A 73 3.94 -10.08 14.55
N ALA A 74 3.72 -8.96 13.84
CA ALA A 74 4.33 -8.73 12.54
C ALA A 74 5.82 -8.36 12.71
N ALA A 75 6.71 -9.14 12.11
CA ALA A 75 8.15 -8.96 12.13
C ALA A 75 8.65 -8.42 10.80
N VAL A 76 9.13 -7.18 10.82
CA VAL A 76 9.82 -6.52 9.70
C VAL A 76 11.29 -6.89 9.75
N ARG A 77 11.82 -7.45 8.66
CA ARG A 77 13.22 -7.89 8.55
C ARG A 77 13.95 -7.24 7.37
N GLU A 78 13.22 -6.67 6.43
CA GLU A 78 13.74 -5.92 5.30
C GLU A 78 13.37 -4.44 5.39
N SER A 79 14.04 -3.61 4.59
CA SER A 79 13.74 -2.18 4.58
C SER A 79 12.37 -1.90 3.97
N PHE A 80 11.65 -0.94 4.54
CA PHE A 80 10.28 -0.64 4.15
C PHE A 80 10.06 0.85 3.91
N ASN A 81 9.14 1.18 3.02
CA ASN A 81 8.66 2.53 2.81
C ASN A 81 7.14 2.47 2.69
N LEU A 82 6.43 3.29 3.46
CA LEU A 82 4.99 3.38 3.42
C LEU A 82 4.51 4.79 3.75
N LYS A 83 3.24 5.04 3.45
CA LYS A 83 2.61 6.34 3.71
C LYS A 83 2.33 6.51 5.21
N SER A 84 1.65 5.54 5.81
CA SER A 84 1.40 5.51 7.26
C SER A 84 1.34 4.10 7.81
N LEU A 85 1.60 3.96 9.12
CA LEU A 85 1.43 2.71 9.87
C LEU A 85 0.46 2.93 11.02
N THR A 86 -0.60 2.13 11.07
CA THR A 86 -1.48 2.00 12.22
C THR A 86 -1.27 0.65 12.90
N VAL A 87 -1.10 0.64 14.23
CA VAL A 87 -0.98 -0.60 15.02
C VAL A 87 -2.00 -0.62 16.16
N GLY A 88 -2.72 -1.73 16.32
CA GLY A 88 -3.72 -1.95 17.37
C GLY A 88 -5.07 -1.28 17.09
N GLY A 89 -5.92 -1.19 18.13
CA GLY A 89 -7.21 -0.50 18.08
C GLY A 89 -8.38 -1.29 18.67
N HIS A 90 -8.30 -2.61 18.66
CA HIS A 90 -9.32 -3.49 19.25
C HIS A 90 -8.70 -4.48 20.24
N THR A 91 -7.54 -5.02 19.90
CA THR A 91 -6.83 -6.07 20.62
C THR A 91 -5.31 -5.81 20.59
N ALA A 92 -4.57 -6.63 21.32
CA ALA A 92 -3.11 -6.55 21.33
C ALA A 92 -2.56 -6.85 19.93
N ALA A 93 -1.76 -5.93 19.40
CA ALA A 93 -1.09 -6.07 18.11
C ALA A 93 0.30 -5.45 18.19
N MET A 94 1.29 -6.11 17.60
CA MET A 94 2.68 -5.70 17.67
C MET A 94 3.32 -5.72 16.28
N VAL A 95 4.12 -4.70 16.01
CA VAL A 95 5.05 -4.65 14.87
C VAL A 95 6.45 -4.55 15.43
N THR A 96 7.31 -5.51 15.11
CA THR A 96 8.73 -5.51 15.51
C THR A 96 9.63 -5.34 14.30
N VAL A 97 10.44 -4.28 14.28
CA VAL A 97 11.47 -4.07 13.27
C VAL A 97 12.79 -4.67 13.72
N TRP A 98 13.22 -5.72 13.05
CA TRP A 98 14.44 -6.47 13.33
C TRP A 98 15.61 -6.05 12.44
N ASN A 99 16.80 -6.50 12.83
CA ASN A 99 17.93 -6.76 11.92
C ASN A 99 18.28 -5.63 10.95
N SER A 100 18.71 -4.47 11.45
CA SER A 100 19.27 -3.39 10.65
C SER A 100 18.38 -2.87 9.52
N ALA A 101 17.07 -3.17 9.54
CA ALA A 101 16.14 -2.64 8.57
C ALA A 101 16.07 -1.11 8.68
N ASP A 102 15.99 -0.46 7.53
CA ASP A 102 15.69 0.97 7.41
C ASP A 102 14.19 1.14 7.09
N GLY A 103 13.58 2.20 7.59
CA GLY A 103 12.15 2.44 7.43
C GLY A 103 11.84 3.90 7.16
N THR A 104 10.91 4.18 6.24
CA THR A 104 10.36 5.54 6.07
C THR A 104 8.84 5.51 6.10
N LEU A 105 8.26 6.33 6.97
CA LEU A 105 6.83 6.65 7.01
C LEU A 105 6.63 8.09 6.53
N ARG A 106 6.00 8.28 5.38
CA ARG A 106 5.85 9.61 4.76
C ARG A 106 4.42 9.84 4.27
N PRO A 107 3.54 10.35 5.14
CA PRO A 107 2.22 10.79 4.71
C PRO A 107 2.32 11.96 3.73
N GLU A 108 1.30 12.11 2.88
CA GLU A 108 1.22 13.19 1.88
C GLU A 108 1.06 14.58 2.51
N ASN A 109 0.50 14.64 3.72
CA ASN A 109 0.28 15.86 4.47
C ASN A 109 0.18 15.57 5.97
N SER A 110 0.19 16.62 6.79
CA SER A 110 0.20 16.52 8.26
C SER A 110 -1.12 16.08 8.89
N SER A 111 -2.20 15.91 8.13
CA SER A 111 -3.48 15.44 8.67
C SER A 111 -3.49 13.92 8.90
N VAL A 112 -2.61 13.18 8.23
CA VAL A 112 -2.41 11.74 8.43
C VAL A 112 -1.17 11.53 9.30
N PRO A 113 -1.29 10.86 10.47
CA PRO A 113 -0.11 10.50 11.25
C PRO A 113 0.76 9.51 10.48
N ALA A 114 2.07 9.72 10.49
CA ALA A 114 3.03 8.79 9.91
C ALA A 114 3.00 7.45 10.67
N LEU A 115 2.92 7.51 12.00
CA LEU A 115 2.76 6.35 12.87
C LEU A 115 1.63 6.60 13.86
N TYR A 116 0.66 5.68 13.93
CA TYR A 116 -0.43 5.72 14.88
C TYR A 116 -0.51 4.42 15.69
N ILE A 117 -0.08 4.51 16.95
CA ILE A 117 -0.22 3.44 17.93
C ILE A 117 -1.56 3.63 18.66
N ARG A 118 -2.52 2.74 18.39
CA ARG A 118 -3.82 2.72 19.06
C ARG A 118 -3.76 1.84 20.31
N LYS A 119 -4.88 1.76 21.04
CA LYS A 119 -5.01 0.90 22.23
C LYS A 119 -4.56 -0.54 21.94
N GLY A 120 -3.69 -1.09 22.80
CA GLY A 120 -3.12 -2.43 22.64
C GLY A 120 -2.08 -2.56 21.52
N GLY A 121 -1.79 -1.49 20.79
CA GLY A 121 -0.76 -1.48 19.74
C GLY A 121 0.64 -1.29 20.32
N SER A 122 1.64 -1.92 19.70
CA SER A 122 3.05 -1.71 20.02
C SER A 122 3.90 -1.70 18.76
N ALA A 123 4.83 -0.76 18.67
CA ALA A 123 5.89 -0.76 17.67
C ALA A 123 7.24 -0.88 18.38
N VAL A 124 8.00 -1.94 18.06
CA VAL A 124 9.25 -2.29 18.75
C VAL A 124 10.39 -2.24 17.74
N LEU A 125 11.47 -1.55 18.09
CA LEU A 125 12.68 -1.51 17.26
C LEU A 125 13.74 -2.42 17.90
N ARG A 126 14.01 -3.58 17.28
CA ARG A 126 15.02 -4.56 17.73
C ARG A 126 16.20 -4.59 16.76
N GLY A 127 17.07 -3.59 16.91
CA GLY A 127 18.27 -3.46 16.09
C GLY A 127 18.01 -2.88 14.70
N ALA A 128 16.90 -2.16 14.50
CA ALA A 128 16.67 -1.32 13.33
C ALA A 128 17.80 -0.28 13.18
N ARG A 129 18.11 0.11 11.93
CA ARG A 129 19.14 1.13 11.65
C ARG A 129 18.55 2.53 11.76
N VAL A 130 17.82 2.95 10.73
CA VAL A 130 17.20 4.28 10.68
C VAL A 130 15.72 4.14 10.39
N ILE A 131 14.88 4.66 11.28
CA ILE A 131 13.44 4.83 11.05
C ILE A 131 13.14 6.33 10.94
N THR A 132 12.67 6.75 9.78
CA THR A 132 12.33 8.14 9.47
C THR A 132 10.82 8.32 9.48
N LEU A 133 10.33 9.24 10.30
CA LEU A 133 8.93 9.67 10.33
C LEU A 133 8.84 11.08 9.75
N THR A 134 8.22 11.22 8.57
CA THR A 134 8.00 12.51 7.91
C THR A 134 6.54 12.93 8.08
N GLY A 135 6.11 13.09 9.33
CA GLY A 135 4.74 13.40 9.73
C GLY A 135 4.60 13.34 11.24
N SER A 136 3.37 13.30 11.74
CA SER A 136 3.12 13.19 13.18
C SER A 136 3.19 11.74 13.66
N PHE A 137 3.63 11.56 14.90
CA PHE A 137 3.40 10.35 15.68
C PHE A 137 2.18 10.57 16.57
N LYS A 138 1.24 9.62 16.57
CA LYS A 138 0.07 9.62 17.47
C LYS A 138 0.10 8.35 18.31
N SER A 139 -0.08 8.49 19.62
CA SER A 139 -0.27 7.37 20.54
C SER A 139 -1.57 7.60 21.32
N SER A 140 -2.52 6.67 21.18
CA SER A 140 -3.89 6.70 21.74
C SER A 140 -4.82 7.83 21.24
N GLU A 141 -6.14 7.66 21.39
CA GLU A 141 -7.11 8.79 21.49
C GLU A 141 -7.48 9.11 22.94
N GLU A 142 -7.07 8.24 23.87
CA GLU A 142 -7.48 8.22 25.26
C GLU A 142 -6.22 8.26 26.11
N THR A 143 -6.08 9.30 26.92
CA THR A 143 -4.92 9.48 27.80
C THR A 143 -4.96 8.41 28.89
N LEU A 144 -4.38 7.24 28.64
CA LEU A 144 -4.23 6.22 29.67
C LEU A 144 -3.07 6.59 30.58
N PRO A 145 -3.29 6.70 31.91
CA PRO A 145 -2.20 6.84 32.85
C PRO A 145 -1.40 5.52 32.85
N ALA A 146 -0.18 5.57 32.30
CA ALA A 146 0.86 4.55 32.41
C ALA A 146 0.84 3.35 31.43
N GLU A 147 0.56 3.56 30.14
CA GLU A 147 1.13 2.69 29.10
C GLU A 147 2.28 3.42 28.39
N PRO A 148 3.49 2.85 28.29
CA PRO A 148 4.56 3.48 27.53
C PRO A 148 4.18 3.50 26.05
N GLY A 149 3.78 4.68 25.55
CA GLY A 149 3.40 4.88 24.16
C GLY A 149 4.56 4.73 23.16
N PHE A 150 5.81 4.76 23.64
CA PHE A 150 7.02 4.53 22.87
C PHE A 150 8.15 4.11 23.82
N THR A 151 8.79 2.96 23.58
CA THR A 151 9.93 2.49 24.37
C THR A 151 11.19 2.41 23.49
N PHE A 152 12.23 3.15 23.85
CA PHE A 152 13.57 2.95 23.30
C PHE A 152 14.33 1.97 24.20
N GLU A 153 14.58 0.75 23.73
CA GLU A 153 15.54 -0.16 24.36
C GLU A 153 16.85 -0.13 23.55
N ALA A 154 17.80 0.69 23.98
CA ALA A 154 19.18 0.58 23.53
C ALA A 154 19.84 -0.58 24.28
N LYS A 155 20.45 -1.51 23.55
CA LYS A 155 21.34 -2.53 24.15
C LYS A 155 22.72 -1.95 24.39
#